data_AF-A0AAV6H766-F1
#
_entry.id   AF-A0AAV6H766-F1
#
_cell.length_a   1.000
_cell.length_b   1.000
_cell.length_c   1.000
_cell.angle_alpha   90.00
_cell.angle_beta   90.00
_cell.angle_gamma   90.00
#
_symmetry.space_group_name_H-M   'P 1'
#
loop_
_entity.id
_entity.type
_entity.pdbx_description
1 polymer ?
#
loop_
_entity_poly.entity_id
_entity_poly.type
_entity_poly.pdbx_seq_one_letter_code
_entity_poly.pdbx_strand_id
1 'polypeptide(L)'
;MDLGFWLCLLVVVRTSTGAYEGDGVGVQEGSNVIHYPPQSVKITQMDDGYQCSADANPKPDYTWSREGHPLPSGVRAEGNRLYLDFIPELNGLYTCKASNSYGTAEGHHTLYAVTGASGRPLSVIIIISVIFGAILIIMLRKCIISRNQQETLKVVAKKLLQ
;
A
#
# COMPACT_ATOMS: atom_id res chain seq x y z
N MET A 1 20.09 -10.09 -85.83
CA MET A 1 20.76 -9.43 -84.68
C MET A 1 19.75 -8.45 -84.11
N ASP A 2 18.89 -8.99 -83.27
CA ASP A 2 17.49 -8.61 -83.13
C ASP A 2 17.26 -7.43 -82.19
N LEU A 3 16.39 -6.50 -82.61
CA LEU A 3 15.86 -5.41 -81.79
C LEU A 3 15.25 -5.90 -80.45
N GLY A 4 14.79 -7.14 -80.41
CA GLY A 4 14.27 -7.77 -79.19
C GLY A 4 15.33 -8.00 -78.10
N PHE A 5 16.60 -8.16 -78.46
CA PHE A 5 17.67 -8.41 -77.50
C PHE A 5 18.07 -7.13 -76.73
N TRP A 6 18.08 -5.98 -77.41
CA TRP A 6 18.38 -4.68 -76.80
C TRP A 6 17.23 -4.14 -75.94
N LEU A 7 15.97 -4.40 -76.32
CA LEU A 7 14.79 -4.08 -75.49
C LEU A 7 14.83 -4.88 -74.16
N CYS A 8 15.20 -6.16 -74.22
CA CYS A 8 15.31 -7.02 -73.04
C CYS A 8 16.39 -6.51 -72.06
N LEU A 9 17.57 -6.10 -72.58
CA LEU A 9 18.65 -5.59 -71.73
C LEU A 9 18.29 -4.25 -71.04
N LEU A 10 17.62 -3.33 -71.76
CA LEU A 10 17.18 -2.04 -71.18
C LEU A 10 16.09 -2.20 -70.11
N VAL A 11 15.19 -3.20 -70.24
CA VAL A 11 14.22 -3.54 -69.18
C VAL A 11 14.95 -4.06 -67.94
N VAL A 12 15.92 -4.95 -68.10
CA VAL A 12 16.68 -5.54 -66.97
C VAL A 12 17.53 -4.50 -66.24
N VAL A 13 18.17 -3.56 -66.96
CA VAL A 13 18.97 -2.48 -66.34
C VAL A 13 18.09 -1.47 -65.60
N ARG A 14 16.84 -1.23 -66.04
CA ARG A 14 15.89 -0.39 -65.29
C ARG A 14 15.31 -1.06 -64.05
N THR A 15 15.29 -2.39 -63.96
CA THR A 15 14.75 -3.11 -62.81
C THR A 15 15.76 -3.37 -61.68
N SER A 16 16.96 -2.76 -61.68
CA SER A 16 17.96 -2.97 -60.63
C SER A 16 17.76 -2.14 -59.35
N THR A 17 16.56 -1.61 -59.10
CA THR A 17 16.19 -1.08 -57.78
C THR A 17 14.94 -1.77 -57.27
N GLY A 18 14.94 -3.10 -57.29
CA GLY A 18 14.06 -3.88 -56.42
C GLY A 18 14.68 -3.87 -55.03
N ALA A 19 14.05 -3.17 -54.09
CA ALA A 19 14.39 -3.20 -52.68
C ALA A 19 14.50 -4.66 -52.20
N TYR A 20 15.54 -4.93 -51.41
CA TYR A 20 15.60 -6.14 -50.60
C TYR A 20 14.55 -5.99 -49.49
N GLU A 21 13.30 -6.30 -49.79
CA GLU A 21 12.32 -6.60 -48.74
C GLU A 21 12.68 -8.01 -48.28
N GLY A 22 13.46 -8.10 -47.19
CA GLY A 22 13.65 -9.38 -46.54
C GLY A 22 12.27 -9.89 -46.14
N ASP A 23 11.87 -11.05 -46.69
CA ASP A 23 10.81 -11.86 -46.11
C ASP A 23 11.31 -12.31 -44.73
N GLY A 24 11.20 -11.40 -43.75
CA GLY A 24 11.08 -11.79 -42.38
C GLY A 24 9.85 -12.66 -42.33
N VAL A 25 10.04 -13.97 -42.21
CA VAL A 25 9.02 -14.83 -41.61
C VAL A 25 8.80 -14.24 -40.23
N GLY A 26 7.84 -13.31 -40.14
CA GLY A 26 7.30 -12.87 -38.88
C GLY A 26 6.76 -14.13 -38.25
N VAL A 27 7.43 -14.61 -37.22
CA VAL A 27 6.82 -15.57 -36.30
C VAL A 27 5.60 -14.82 -35.77
N GLN A 28 4.43 -15.05 -36.39
CA GLN A 28 3.18 -14.82 -35.72
C GLN A 28 3.14 -15.88 -34.63
N GLU A 29 3.80 -15.55 -33.53
CA GLU A 29 3.67 -16.25 -32.28
C GLU A 29 2.19 -16.18 -31.95
N GLY A 30 1.46 -17.21 -32.36
CA GLY A 30 0.04 -17.32 -32.12
C GLY A 30 -0.15 -17.01 -30.65
N SER A 31 -0.84 -15.91 -30.35
CA SER A 31 -1.07 -15.45 -29.00
C SER A 31 -1.87 -16.53 -28.28
N ASN A 32 -1.19 -17.47 -27.65
CA ASN A 32 -1.83 -18.49 -26.86
C ASN A 32 -2.21 -17.84 -25.53
N VAL A 33 -3.35 -17.15 -25.52
CA VAL A 33 -3.90 -16.52 -24.33
C VAL A 33 -4.45 -17.63 -23.43
N ILE A 34 -3.70 -17.97 -22.39
CA ILE A 34 -4.11 -18.98 -21.41
C ILE A 34 -5.19 -18.37 -20.52
N HIS A 35 -6.41 -18.90 -20.60
CA HIS A 35 -7.50 -18.54 -19.70
C HIS A 35 -7.51 -19.42 -18.45
N TYR A 36 -7.75 -18.81 -17.29
CA TYR A 36 -7.75 -19.48 -15.99
C TYR A 36 -8.68 -18.77 -15.00
N PRO A 37 -9.26 -19.51 -14.04
CA PRO A 37 -10.11 -18.94 -13.00
C PRO A 37 -9.33 -18.03 -12.04
N PRO A 38 -10.01 -17.18 -11.27
CA PRO A 38 -9.36 -16.34 -10.27
C PRO A 38 -8.62 -17.19 -9.24
N GLN A 39 -7.35 -16.88 -9.03
CA GLN A 39 -6.53 -17.43 -7.95
C GLN A 39 -6.58 -16.53 -6.72
N SER A 40 -5.96 -16.97 -5.62
CA SER A 40 -5.86 -16.33 -4.30
C SER A 40 -6.29 -14.86 -4.26
N VAL A 41 -7.49 -14.61 -3.72
CA VAL A 41 -8.04 -13.26 -3.61
C VAL A 41 -7.41 -12.55 -2.42
N LYS A 42 -6.80 -11.39 -2.66
CA LYS A 42 -6.14 -10.58 -1.64
C LYS A 42 -6.90 -9.27 -1.41
N ILE A 43 -7.22 -8.99 -0.15
CA ILE A 43 -7.79 -7.73 0.30
C ILE A 43 -6.66 -6.88 0.92
N THR A 44 -6.49 -5.65 0.42
CA THR A 44 -5.44 -4.71 0.85
C THR A 44 -6.08 -3.43 1.37
N GLN A 45 -5.56 -2.88 2.47
CA GLN A 45 -6.02 -1.61 3.04
C GLN A 45 -5.56 -0.42 2.19
N MET A 46 -6.45 0.55 2.00
CA MET A 46 -6.25 1.84 1.34
C MET A 46 -6.62 2.99 2.29
N ASP A 47 -6.39 4.24 1.89
CA ASP A 47 -6.67 5.42 2.71
C ASP A 47 -8.18 5.59 3.03
N ASP A 48 -9.05 5.23 2.09
CA ASP A 48 -10.51 5.39 2.16
C ASP A 48 -11.29 4.06 2.23
N GLY A 49 -10.58 2.95 2.45
CA GLY A 49 -11.20 1.63 2.62
C GLY A 49 -10.30 0.46 2.23
N TYR A 50 -10.82 -0.45 1.40
CA TYR A 50 -10.14 -1.68 1.02
C TYR A 50 -10.22 -1.93 -0.48
N GLN A 51 -9.18 -2.56 -1.03
CA GLN A 51 -9.16 -3.02 -2.41
C GLN A 51 -8.92 -4.52 -2.50
N CYS A 52 -9.67 -5.16 -3.38
CA CYS A 52 -9.55 -6.55 -3.71
C CYS A 52 -8.77 -6.74 -5.01
N SER A 53 -7.89 -7.74 -5.02
CA SER A 53 -7.12 -8.14 -6.19
C SER A 53 -7.11 -9.66 -6.29
N ALA A 54 -7.18 -10.17 -7.52
CA ALA A 54 -7.15 -11.59 -7.83
C ALA A 54 -6.47 -11.78 -9.18
N ASP A 55 -5.60 -12.78 -9.29
CA ASP A 55 -4.98 -13.14 -10.56
C ASP A 55 -5.94 -14.01 -11.36
N ALA A 56 -6.41 -13.53 -12.51
CA ALA A 56 -7.36 -14.24 -13.36
C ALA A 56 -7.25 -13.77 -14.81
N ASN A 57 -7.54 -14.67 -15.76
CA ASN A 57 -7.68 -14.32 -17.16
C ASN A 57 -8.90 -15.05 -17.78
N PRO A 58 -9.94 -14.36 -18.27
CA PRO A 58 -10.12 -12.90 -18.37
C PRO A 58 -10.27 -12.20 -17.03
N LYS A 59 -10.18 -10.86 -17.07
CA LYS A 59 -10.34 -9.99 -15.88
C LYS A 59 -11.63 -10.35 -15.13
N PRO A 60 -11.56 -10.54 -13.79
CA PRO A 60 -12.72 -10.96 -13.03
C PRO A 60 -13.60 -9.77 -12.63
N ASP A 61 -14.87 -10.07 -12.43
CA ASP A 61 -15.82 -9.21 -11.72
C ASP A 61 -15.72 -9.43 -10.21
N TYR A 62 -15.92 -8.37 -9.44
CA TYR A 62 -15.77 -8.39 -8.00
C TYR A 62 -17.11 -8.10 -7.31
N THR A 63 -17.44 -8.91 -6.32
CA THR A 63 -18.62 -8.74 -5.47
C THR A 63 -18.22 -8.74 -4.00
N TRP A 64 -18.71 -7.76 -3.25
CA TRP A 64 -18.44 -7.64 -1.82
C TRP A 64 -19.64 -8.05 -0.99
N SER A 65 -19.39 -8.75 0.11
CA SER A 65 -20.40 -9.10 1.10
C SER A 65 -19.82 -9.04 2.52
N ARG A 66 -20.69 -8.94 3.52
CA ARG A 66 -20.31 -9.02 4.93
C ARG A 66 -20.94 -10.26 5.53
N GLU A 67 -20.12 -11.23 5.94
CA GLU A 67 -20.61 -12.50 6.50
C GLU A 67 -21.66 -13.20 5.61
N GLY A 68 -21.50 -13.10 4.29
CA GLY A 68 -22.45 -13.65 3.30
C GLY A 68 -23.74 -12.83 3.12
N HIS A 69 -23.89 -11.71 3.83
CA HIS A 69 -25.03 -10.82 3.75
C HIS A 69 -24.70 -9.54 2.97
N PRO A 70 -25.71 -8.76 2.55
CA PRO A 70 -25.51 -7.44 1.96
C PRO A 70 -24.70 -6.52 2.87
N LEU A 71 -24.00 -5.57 2.24
CA LEU A 71 -23.22 -4.57 2.95
C LEU A 71 -24.11 -3.69 3.84
N PRO A 72 -23.67 -3.35 5.06
CA PRO A 72 -24.43 -2.48 5.96
C PRO A 72 -24.45 -1.03 5.45
N SER A 73 -25.38 -0.24 5.98
CA SER A 73 -25.45 1.21 5.75
C SER A 73 -24.11 1.88 6.11
N GLY A 74 -23.59 2.74 5.24
CA GLY A 74 -22.28 3.40 5.42
C GLY A 74 -21.09 2.62 4.82
N VAL A 75 -21.35 1.50 4.15
CA VAL A 75 -20.35 0.79 3.33
C VAL A 75 -20.80 0.78 1.88
N ARG A 76 -19.91 1.19 0.98
CA ARG A 76 -20.19 1.30 -0.45
C ARG A 76 -19.15 0.52 -1.24
N ALA A 77 -19.59 -0.38 -2.12
CA ALA A 77 -18.69 -1.12 -3.00
C ALA A 77 -18.77 -0.59 -4.44
N GLU A 78 -17.62 -0.44 -5.09
CA GLU A 78 -17.49 -0.15 -6.52
C GLU A 78 -16.49 -1.10 -7.15
N GLY A 79 -16.99 -2.15 -7.80
CA GLY A 79 -16.16 -3.20 -8.38
C GLY A 79 -15.20 -3.79 -7.35
N ASN A 80 -13.90 -3.61 -7.56
CA ASN A 80 -12.87 -4.15 -6.68
C ASN A 80 -12.53 -3.26 -5.47
N ARG A 81 -13.21 -2.13 -5.27
CA ARG A 81 -13.03 -1.23 -4.13
C ARG A 81 -14.20 -1.27 -3.16
N LEU A 82 -13.89 -1.19 -1.88
CA LEU A 82 -14.82 -1.09 -0.77
C LEU A 82 -14.51 0.19 0.01
N TYR A 83 -15.45 1.12 0.03
CA TYR A 83 -15.39 2.39 0.74
C TYR A 83 -16.14 2.28 2.07
N LEU A 84 -15.56 2.85 3.13
CA LEU A 84 -16.13 2.78 4.47
C LEU A 84 -16.21 4.15 5.12
N ASP A 85 -17.40 4.52 5.57
CA ASP A 85 -17.60 5.65 6.46
C ASP A 85 -17.29 5.14 7.88
N PHE A 86 -16.14 5.51 8.46
CA PHE A 86 -15.64 4.99 9.75
C PHE A 86 -16.64 5.12 10.93
N ILE A 87 -17.60 4.20 11.00
CA ILE A 87 -18.61 4.08 12.06
C ILE A 87 -18.34 2.85 12.94
N PRO A 88 -18.68 2.89 14.26
CA PRO A 88 -18.41 1.80 15.19
C PRO A 88 -19.03 0.44 14.81
N GLU A 89 -20.13 0.45 14.06
CA GLU A 89 -20.86 -0.76 13.64
C GLU A 89 -20.26 -1.50 12.42
N LEU A 90 -19.09 -1.06 11.92
CA LEU A 90 -18.44 -1.69 10.77
C LEU A 90 -17.67 -2.97 11.07
N ASN A 91 -17.58 -3.37 12.35
CA ASN A 91 -16.96 -4.62 12.75
C ASN A 91 -17.57 -5.82 12.01
N GLY A 92 -16.71 -6.72 11.54
CA GLY A 92 -17.16 -7.99 10.95
C GLY A 92 -16.24 -8.54 9.88
N LEU A 93 -16.59 -9.73 9.37
CA LEU A 93 -15.86 -10.39 8.29
C LEU A 93 -16.39 -9.92 6.92
N TYR A 94 -15.53 -9.27 6.15
CA TYR A 94 -15.83 -8.85 4.79
C TYR A 94 -15.22 -9.85 3.81
N THR A 95 -16.04 -10.26 2.85
CA THR A 95 -15.67 -11.20 1.80
C THR A 95 -15.68 -10.49 0.46
N CYS A 96 -14.57 -10.58 -0.26
CA CYS A 96 -14.50 -10.23 -1.67
C CYS A 96 -14.53 -11.50 -2.50
N LYS A 97 -15.50 -11.60 -3.40
CA LYS A 97 -15.61 -12.67 -4.39
C LYS A 97 -15.17 -12.16 -5.76
N ALA A 98 -14.17 -12.81 -6.33
CA ALA A 98 -13.74 -12.59 -7.71
C ALA A 98 -14.31 -13.69 -8.61
N SER A 99 -14.93 -13.33 -9.73
CA SER A 99 -15.59 -14.25 -10.65
C SER A 99 -15.19 -13.94 -12.09
N ASN A 100 -14.82 -14.97 -12.86
CA ASN A 100 -14.73 -14.86 -14.30
C ASN A 100 -15.46 -16.04 -14.97
N SER A 101 -15.42 -16.13 -16.29
CA SER A 101 -16.09 -17.21 -17.06
C SER A 101 -15.56 -18.62 -16.77
N TYR A 102 -14.43 -18.75 -16.07
CA TYR A 102 -13.76 -20.03 -15.79
C TYR A 102 -13.88 -20.45 -14.33
N GLY A 103 -14.34 -19.58 -13.43
CA GLY A 103 -14.57 -19.94 -12.03
C GLY A 103 -14.63 -18.75 -11.08
N THR A 104 -14.61 -19.06 -9.79
CA THR A 104 -14.72 -18.08 -8.71
C THR A 104 -13.72 -18.37 -7.60
N ALA A 105 -13.19 -17.33 -6.98
CA ALA A 105 -12.44 -17.42 -5.74
C ALA A 105 -12.88 -16.33 -4.76
N GLU A 106 -12.65 -16.56 -3.48
CA GLU A 106 -13.04 -15.64 -2.41
C GLU A 106 -11.85 -15.31 -1.51
N GLY A 107 -11.85 -14.10 -0.98
CA GLY A 107 -10.87 -13.62 -0.01
C GLY A 107 -11.62 -12.97 1.15
N HIS A 108 -11.07 -13.10 2.35
CA HIS A 108 -11.72 -12.65 3.58
C HIS A 108 -10.83 -11.68 4.35
N HIS A 109 -11.44 -10.66 4.95
CA HIS A 109 -10.76 -9.71 5.81
C HIS A 109 -11.66 -9.25 6.95
N THR A 110 -11.18 -9.35 8.19
CA THR A 110 -11.93 -8.93 9.37
C THR A 110 -11.63 -7.47 9.67
N LEU A 111 -12.68 -6.65 9.72
CA LEU A 111 -12.59 -5.26 10.11
C LEU A 111 -12.86 -5.12 11.60
N TYR A 112 -12.01 -4.33 12.25
CA TYR A 112 -12.18 -3.89 13.62
C TYR A 112 -12.42 -2.38 13.60
N ALA A 113 -13.62 -1.95 13.93
CA ALA A 113 -13.92 -0.54 14.15
C ALA A 113 -13.10 -0.09 15.35
N VAL A 114 -12.09 0.73 15.08
CA VAL A 114 -11.37 1.44 16.12
C VAL A 114 -12.35 2.49 16.64
N THR A 115 -13.08 2.15 17.70
CA THR A 115 -13.79 3.15 18.49
C THR A 115 -12.75 4.21 18.85
N GLY A 116 -13.01 5.45 18.43
CA GLY A 116 -12.06 6.54 18.48
C GLY A 116 -11.64 6.88 19.90
N ALA A 117 -10.70 6.10 20.44
CA ALA A 117 -9.73 6.58 21.39
C ALA A 117 -8.45 6.83 20.60
N SER A 118 -8.49 7.80 19.69
CA SER A 118 -7.30 8.54 19.23
C SER A 118 -6.70 9.40 20.35
N GLY A 119 -6.97 9.05 21.62
CA GLY A 119 -6.22 9.54 22.75
C GLY A 119 -4.91 8.78 22.74
N ARG A 120 -3.80 9.50 22.55
CA ARG A 120 -2.46 9.08 23.00
C ARG A 120 -2.65 8.22 24.24
N PRO A 121 -2.14 6.97 24.28
CA PRO A 121 -2.50 6.07 25.36
C PRO A 121 -2.16 6.78 26.67
N LEU A 122 -3.11 6.85 27.62
CA LEU A 122 -2.95 7.61 28.87
C LEU A 122 -1.63 7.24 29.58
N SER A 123 -1.13 6.03 29.34
CA SER A 123 0.19 5.56 29.73
C SER A 123 1.33 6.52 29.33
N VAL A 124 1.33 7.08 28.12
CA VAL A 124 2.36 8.04 27.65
C VAL A 124 2.31 9.35 28.44
N ILE A 125 1.12 9.86 28.74
CA ILE A 125 0.96 11.09 29.52
C ILE A 125 1.41 10.86 30.97
N ILE A 126 1.06 9.71 31.55
CA ILE A 126 1.48 9.29 32.89
C ILE A 126 3.01 9.13 32.95
N ILE A 127 3.63 8.52 31.93
CA ILE A 127 5.08 8.35 31.89
C ILE A 127 5.79 9.72 31.85
N ILE A 128 5.32 10.65 31.01
CA ILE A 128 5.90 12.00 30.92
C ILE A 128 5.77 12.76 32.24
N SER A 129 4.62 12.70 32.90
CA SER A 129 4.40 13.40 34.17
C SER A 129 5.25 12.82 35.30
N VAL A 130 5.42 11.50 35.35
CA VAL A 130 6.30 10.82 36.32
C VAL A 130 7.76 11.19 36.10
N ILE A 131 8.23 11.17 34.84
CA ILE A 131 9.62 11.55 34.51
C ILE A 131 9.88 13.01 34.87
N PHE A 132 8.98 13.92 34.49
CA PHE A 132 9.11 15.34 34.81
C PHE A 132 9.11 15.59 36.33
N GLY A 133 8.22 14.91 37.06
CA GLY A 133 8.18 14.95 38.53
C GLY A 133 9.48 14.46 39.18
N ALA A 134 10.02 13.32 38.71
CA ALA A 134 11.28 12.79 39.21
C ALA A 134 12.46 13.74 38.95
N ILE A 135 12.54 14.33 37.76
CA ILE A 135 13.56 15.32 37.41
C ILE A 135 13.45 16.55 38.31
N LEU A 136 12.24 17.07 38.53
CA LEU A 136 12.02 18.22 39.40
C LEU A 136 12.48 17.92 40.84
N ILE A 137 12.12 16.75 41.38
CA ILE A 137 12.54 16.32 42.72
C ILE A 137 14.08 16.21 42.81
N ILE A 138 14.73 15.64 41.80
CA ILE A 138 16.19 15.52 41.74
C ILE A 138 16.84 16.91 41.70
N MET A 139 16.30 17.83 40.88
CA MET A 139 16.79 19.20 40.78
C MET A 139 16.60 19.98 42.09
N LEU A 140 15.46 19.82 42.77
CA LEU A 140 15.20 20.42 44.07
C LEU A 140 16.15 19.89 45.15
N ARG A 141 16.37 18.56 45.20
CA ARG A 141 17.36 17.97 46.11
C ARG A 141 18.76 18.51 45.85
N LYS A 142 19.19 18.55 44.57
CA LYS A 142 20.49 19.12 44.19
C LYS A 142 20.59 20.60 44.56
N CYS A 143 19.53 21.39 44.36
CA CYS A 143 19.49 22.82 44.71
C CYS A 143 19.55 23.06 46.23
N ILE A 144 18.83 22.25 47.01
CA ILE A 144 18.88 22.31 48.48
C ILE A 144 20.28 21.95 48.97
N ILE A 145 20.87 20.88 48.42
CA ILE A 145 22.24 20.47 48.77
C ILE A 145 23.25 21.56 48.37
N SER A 146 23.15 22.15 47.18
CA SER A 146 24.07 23.21 46.74
C SER A 146 23.94 24.47 47.58
N ARG A 147 22.71 24.86 47.95
CA ARG A 147 22.48 25.98 48.89
C ARG A 147 23.09 25.69 50.25
N ASN A 148 22.88 24.49 50.80
CA ASN A 148 23.45 24.08 52.09
C ASN A 148 24.99 24.08 52.04
N GLN A 149 25.59 23.55 50.97
CA GLN A 149 27.05 23.58 50.76
C GLN A 149 27.59 25.00 50.70
N GLN A 150 26.89 25.92 50.03
CA GLN A 150 27.30 27.31 49.91
C GLN A 150 27.23 28.07 51.25
N GLU A 151 26.20 27.83 52.06
CA GLU A 151 26.12 28.38 53.43
C GLU A 151 27.21 27.82 54.34
N THR A 152 27.50 26.51 54.27
CA THR A 152 28.63 25.91 55.00
C THR A 152 29.97 26.52 54.57
N LEU A 153 30.21 26.72 53.28
CA LEU A 153 31.44 27.31 52.77
C LEU A 153 31.62 28.77 53.24
N LYS A 154 30.54 29.57 53.26
CA LYS A 154 30.57 30.94 53.80
C LYS A 154 30.95 30.96 55.28
N VAL A 155 30.43 30.02 56.09
CA VAL A 155 30.77 29.90 57.51
C VAL A 155 32.23 29.51 57.70
N VAL A 156 32.75 28.56 56.91
CA VAL A 156 34.16 28.15 56.97
C VAL A 156 35.09 29.28 56.50
N ALA A 157 34.77 29.95 55.38
CA ALA A 157 35.56 31.07 54.88
C ALA A 157 35.64 32.23 55.88
N LYS A 158 34.52 32.52 56.59
CA LYS A 158 34.50 33.54 57.64
C LYS A 158 35.39 33.17 58.84
N LYS A 159 35.46 31.88 59.20
CA LYS A 159 36.35 31.40 60.27
C LYS A 159 37.84 31.41 59.89
N LEU A 160 38.18 31.33 58.61
CA LEU A 160 39.56 31.35 58.12
C LEU A 160 40.15 32.76 58.00
N LEU A 161 39.29 33.79 57.96
CA LEU A 161 39.67 35.20 57.85
C LEU A 161 39.75 35.92 59.21
N GLN A 162 39.51 35.21 60.32
CA GLN A 162 39.67 35.68 61.70
C GLN A 162 40.84 34.94 62.35
#